data_AF-A0A2V6GZ57-F1
#
_entry.id   AF-A0A2V6GZ57-F1
#
_cell.length_a   1.000
_cell.length_b   1.000
_cell.length_c   1.000
_cell.angle_alpha   90.00
_cell.angle_beta   90.00
_cell.angle_gamma   90.00
#
_symmetry.space_group_name_H-M   'P 1'
#
loop_
_entity.id
_entity.type
_entity.pdbx_description
1 polymer ?
#
loop_
_entity_poly.entity_id
_entity_poly.type
_entity_poly.pdbx_seq_one_letter_code
_entity_poly.pdbx_strand_id
1 'polypeptide(L)'
;MNQESRKAGTRKDQTGFTKFSRITDPSDFLSSNHVNSVDSVRIYFSWIPVFLISLLSFLAPASRVSAGDAVAIGYNANGVWTDVTYFRSATPKGGKDYRTSAQAREFALRDVRRRSQHSVAKASILSSSDSTGFVAVARGQDKSGRDFHRVGRAKSQAEADRKAFDLLNQTGAGAKQKIVYRYFSYGSDSK
;
A
#
# COMPACT_ATOMS: atom_id res chain seq x y z
N MET A 1 -23.47 -6.24 69.54
CA MET A 1 -22.08 -5.71 69.53
C MET A 1 -21.95 -4.88 68.25
N ASN A 2 -22.26 -3.58 68.27
CA ASN A 2 -21.36 -2.45 68.59
C ASN A 2 -20.02 -2.56 67.84
N GLN A 3 -19.53 -1.62 67.03
CA GLN A 3 -19.86 -0.20 66.75
C GLN A 3 -19.18 0.16 65.41
N GLU A 4 -19.87 0.85 64.49
CA GLU A 4 -19.63 2.26 64.08
C GLU A 4 -18.15 2.65 63.87
N SER A 5 -17.74 3.23 62.74
CA SER A 5 -17.97 4.66 62.51
C SER A 5 -17.40 5.16 61.16
N ARG A 6 -18.31 5.73 60.33
CA ARG A 6 -18.22 7.04 59.62
C ARG A 6 -17.13 7.24 58.53
N LYS A 7 -17.34 8.00 57.45
CA LYS A 7 -18.48 8.65 56.78
C LYS A 7 -17.90 9.29 55.50
N ALA A 8 -18.66 9.23 54.41
CA ALA A 8 -18.93 10.31 53.43
C ALA A 8 -17.76 10.97 52.65
N GLY A 9 -17.86 11.30 51.37
CA GLY A 9 -18.96 11.20 50.43
C GLY A 9 -18.61 11.85 49.08
N THR A 10 -19.36 11.44 48.06
CA THR A 10 -20.01 12.30 47.05
C THR A 10 -19.17 13.08 46.01
N ARG A 11 -19.09 12.52 44.79
CA ARG A 11 -19.64 13.07 43.52
C ARG A 11 -18.93 14.28 42.87
N LYS A 12 -18.32 14.09 41.70
CA LYS A 12 -18.84 14.48 40.36
C LYS A 12 -17.73 14.53 39.29
N ASP A 13 -18.01 13.85 38.18
CA ASP A 13 -17.86 14.26 36.78
C ASP A 13 -17.26 15.67 36.52
N GLN A 14 -16.24 15.76 35.66
CA GLN A 14 -16.34 16.38 34.32
C GLN A 14 -15.01 16.49 33.56
N THR A 15 -15.16 16.25 32.25
CA THR A 15 -14.32 16.57 31.11
C THR A 15 -13.57 17.91 31.19
N GLY A 16 -12.27 17.91 30.87
CA GLY A 16 -11.46 19.11 30.70
C GLY A 16 -11.00 19.29 29.25
N PHE A 17 -11.86 19.88 28.42
CA PHE A 17 -11.44 20.64 27.23
C PHE A 17 -11.17 22.07 27.72
N THR A 18 -10.07 22.71 27.33
CA THR A 18 -10.02 24.18 27.33
C THR A 18 -9.09 24.73 26.26
N LYS A 19 -9.66 25.66 25.51
CA LYS A 19 -9.15 26.35 24.31
C LYS A 19 -9.05 27.84 24.70
N PHE A 20 -7.96 28.48 24.27
CA PHE A 20 -7.72 29.94 24.09
C PHE A 20 -7.74 30.91 25.29
N SER A 21 -6.65 31.67 25.40
CA SER A 21 -6.62 33.14 25.58
C SER A 21 -5.25 33.62 25.05
N ARG A 22 -5.18 34.19 23.84
CA ARG A 22 -5.25 35.62 23.51
C ARG A 22 -4.01 36.40 23.99
N ILE A 23 -3.12 36.67 23.02
CA ILE A 23 -2.10 37.72 23.05
C ILE A 23 -2.81 39.07 23.00
N THR A 24 -2.43 39.98 23.91
CA THR A 24 -2.74 41.41 23.86
C THR A 24 -1.55 42.19 24.40
N ASP A 25 -0.73 42.68 23.46
CA ASP A 25 -0.26 44.07 23.31
C ASP A 25 0.62 44.78 24.38
N PRO A 26 1.36 45.85 23.99
CA PRO A 26 2.82 45.87 24.06
C PRO A 26 3.34 47.25 24.52
N SER A 27 3.73 47.42 25.77
CA SER A 27 4.47 48.61 26.17
C SER A 27 4.96 48.41 27.59
N ASP A 28 6.27 48.57 27.77
CA ASP A 28 7.01 48.93 28.97
C ASP A 28 8.31 48.10 28.98
N PHE A 29 9.51 48.66 29.08
CA PHE A 29 9.94 50.04 29.15
C PHE A 29 11.46 49.98 28.90
N LEU A 30 11.97 50.99 28.21
CA LEU A 30 13.37 51.17 27.84
C LEU A 30 14.32 51.15 29.05
N SER A 31 15.53 50.61 28.89
CA SER A 31 16.72 51.20 29.53
C SER A 31 18.05 50.85 28.85
N SER A 32 18.74 51.92 28.46
CA SER A 32 20.20 52.09 28.29
C SER A 32 20.91 51.56 27.03
N ASN A 33 20.93 52.43 26.01
CA ASN A 33 22.13 53.04 25.40
C ASN A 33 23.48 52.29 25.50
N HIS A 34 24.05 51.93 24.34
CA HIS A 34 25.28 52.57 23.88
C HIS A 34 25.38 52.51 22.35
N VAL A 35 25.48 53.69 21.75
CA VAL A 35 25.76 53.95 20.33
C VAL A 35 27.22 53.59 20.04
N ASN A 36 27.50 53.03 18.86
CA ASN A 36 28.67 53.40 18.06
C ASN A 36 28.48 53.02 16.58
N SER A 37 28.47 54.08 15.76
CA SER A 37 28.98 54.20 14.39
C SER A 37 28.40 53.34 13.26
N VAL A 38 27.65 54.03 12.40
CA VAL A 38 27.37 53.72 11.00
C VAL A 38 28.67 53.64 10.19
N ASP A 39 28.78 52.64 9.31
CA ASP A 39 29.40 52.79 7.97
C ASP A 39 29.03 51.63 7.02
N SER A 40 28.23 51.98 6.00
CA SER A 40 28.37 51.60 4.58
C SER A 40 28.40 50.12 4.13
N VAL A 41 27.24 49.68 3.60
CA VAL A 41 27.00 48.96 2.34
C VAL A 41 28.18 48.25 1.64
N ARG A 42 28.07 46.92 1.50
CA ARG A 42 28.34 46.16 0.26
C ARG A 42 27.86 44.71 0.41
N ILE A 43 26.64 44.42 -0.07
CA ILE A 43 26.19 43.03 -0.27
C ILE A 43 26.72 42.60 -1.64
N TYR A 44 27.70 41.70 -1.64
CA TYR A 44 28.17 41.05 -2.85
C TYR A 44 27.10 40.05 -3.32
N PHE A 45 26.36 40.41 -4.38
CA PHE A 45 25.58 39.47 -5.18
C PHE A 45 26.55 38.53 -5.91
N SER A 46 27.00 37.49 -5.24
CA SER A 46 27.73 36.38 -5.87
C SER A 46 26.75 35.53 -6.66
N TRP A 47 26.71 35.73 -7.97
CA TRP A 47 26.13 34.79 -8.93
C TRP A 47 26.82 33.43 -8.81
N ILE A 48 26.24 32.51 -8.05
CA ILE A 48 26.59 31.10 -8.14
C ILE A 48 25.85 30.54 -9.36
N PRO A 49 26.54 30.05 -10.40
CA PRO A 49 25.88 29.58 -11.61
C PRO A 49 25.05 28.33 -11.30
N VAL A 50 23.84 28.30 -11.85
CA VAL A 50 22.80 27.24 -11.79
C VAL A 50 23.24 25.95 -12.52
N PHE A 51 24.55 25.69 -12.60
CA PHE A 51 25.16 24.64 -13.42
C PHE A 51 25.57 23.39 -12.64
N LEU A 52 25.06 23.20 -11.42
CA LEU A 52 25.38 22.05 -10.58
C LEU A 52 24.15 21.31 -10.03
N ILE A 53 22.98 21.50 -10.66
CA ILE A 53 21.77 20.71 -10.37
C ILE A 53 21.42 19.77 -11.54
N SER A 54 22.06 19.93 -12.71
CA SER A 54 21.77 19.08 -13.89
C SER A 54 22.52 17.74 -13.92
N LEU A 55 23.50 17.50 -13.04
CA LEU A 55 24.32 16.27 -13.10
C LEU A 55 23.89 15.17 -12.10
N LEU A 56 23.04 15.48 -11.12
CA LEU A 56 22.50 14.47 -10.19
C LEU A 56 21.21 13.79 -10.68
N SER A 57 20.67 14.16 -11.84
CA SER A 57 19.49 13.50 -12.42
C SER A 57 19.82 12.20 -13.17
N PHE A 58 21.10 11.84 -13.33
CA PHE A 58 21.53 10.65 -14.09
C PHE A 58 21.80 9.40 -13.24
N LEU A 59 21.64 9.46 -11.91
CA LEU A 59 21.59 8.27 -11.06
C LEU A 59 20.16 8.02 -10.55
N ALA A 60 19.19 7.96 -11.47
CA ALA A 60 18.03 7.15 -11.18
C ALA A 60 18.56 5.70 -11.11
N PRO A 61 18.42 4.98 -9.98
CA PRO A 61 18.68 3.55 -10.00
C PRO A 61 17.77 3.00 -11.10
N ALA A 62 18.34 2.35 -12.12
CA ALA A 62 17.58 1.60 -13.08
C ALA A 62 16.72 0.64 -12.27
N SER A 63 15.46 1.02 -12.04
CA SER A 63 14.49 0.24 -11.31
C SER A 63 14.46 -1.07 -12.07
N ARG A 64 15.05 -2.12 -11.48
CA ARG A 64 15.22 -3.40 -12.17
C ARG A 64 13.85 -3.79 -12.67
N VAL A 65 13.67 -3.64 -13.98
CA VAL A 65 12.38 -3.71 -14.67
C VAL A 65 12.03 -5.20 -14.69
N SER A 66 11.37 -5.64 -13.61
CA SER A 66 11.14 -7.05 -13.33
C SER A 66 9.84 -7.49 -13.98
N ALA A 67 9.85 -8.45 -14.91
CA ALA A 67 8.64 -9.04 -15.50
C ALA A 67 7.69 -9.43 -14.40
N GLY A 68 6.38 -9.45 -14.60
CA GLY A 68 5.54 -10.04 -13.58
C GLY A 68 4.15 -10.45 -14.00
N ASP A 69 3.57 -11.26 -13.14
CA ASP A 69 2.15 -11.51 -13.08
C ASP A 69 1.51 -10.68 -11.96
N ALA A 70 0.22 -10.42 -12.12
CA ALA A 70 -0.59 -9.84 -11.08
C ALA A 70 -2.00 -10.42 -11.12
N VAL A 71 -2.55 -10.62 -9.92
CA VAL A 71 -3.94 -11.00 -9.68
C VAL A 71 -4.59 -9.84 -8.95
N ALA A 72 -5.63 -9.26 -9.55
CA ALA A 72 -6.41 -8.17 -8.97
C ALA A 72 -7.83 -8.66 -8.66
N ILE A 73 -8.40 -8.14 -7.58
CA ILE A 73 -9.77 -8.42 -7.13
C ILE A 73 -10.53 -7.10 -6.96
N GLY A 74 -11.76 -7.09 -7.46
CA GLY A 74 -12.72 -6.01 -7.31
C GLY A 74 -13.72 -6.30 -6.20
N TYR A 75 -14.14 -5.26 -5.50
CA TYR A 75 -15.17 -5.28 -4.48
C TYR A 75 -16.20 -4.16 -4.73
N ASN A 76 -17.46 -4.43 -4.43
CA ASN A 76 -18.50 -3.41 -4.38
C ASN A 76 -18.42 -2.59 -3.09
N ALA A 77 -19.33 -1.61 -2.94
CA ALA A 77 -19.37 -0.71 -1.77
C ALA A 77 -19.62 -1.46 -0.44
N ASN A 78 -20.24 -2.64 -0.49
CA ASN A 78 -20.51 -3.48 0.68
C ASN A 78 -19.33 -4.41 1.02
N GLY A 79 -18.20 -4.29 0.31
CA GLY A 79 -17.03 -5.15 0.49
C GLY A 79 -17.21 -6.57 -0.06
N VAL A 80 -18.28 -6.83 -0.81
CA VAL A 80 -18.49 -8.11 -1.48
C VAL A 80 -17.68 -8.13 -2.77
N TRP A 81 -16.94 -9.21 -3.00
CA TRP A 81 -16.16 -9.37 -4.21
C TRP A 81 -17.07 -9.35 -5.46
N THR A 82 -16.62 -8.71 -6.52
CA THR A 82 -17.40 -8.58 -7.77
C THR A 82 -16.72 -9.25 -8.96
N ASP A 83 -15.39 -9.21 -9.02
CA ASP A 83 -14.63 -9.75 -10.14
C ASP A 83 -13.17 -10.03 -9.75
N VAL A 84 -12.50 -10.90 -10.50
CA VAL A 84 -11.07 -11.20 -10.37
C VAL A 84 -10.43 -11.22 -11.75
N THR A 85 -9.36 -10.46 -11.90
CA THR A 85 -8.57 -10.43 -13.13
C THR A 85 -7.18 -11.00 -12.88
N TYR A 86 -6.70 -11.71 -13.89
CA TYR A 86 -5.37 -12.27 -13.95
C TYR A 86 -4.62 -11.66 -15.11
N PHE A 87 -3.47 -11.08 -14.84
CA PHE A 87 -2.57 -10.58 -15.86
C PHE A 87 -1.24 -11.31 -15.77
N ARG A 88 -0.70 -11.69 -16.92
CA ARG A 88 0.57 -12.42 -17.04
C ARG A 88 1.45 -11.84 -18.13
N SER A 89 2.76 -12.03 -17.96
CA SER A 89 3.72 -11.86 -19.03
C SER A 89 3.73 -13.13 -19.89
N ALA A 90 3.32 -13.00 -21.15
CA ALA A 90 3.11 -14.15 -22.05
C ALA A 90 4.39 -14.58 -22.81
N THR A 91 5.40 -13.72 -22.83
CA THR A 91 6.70 -13.98 -23.47
C THR A 91 7.85 -13.79 -22.50
N PRO A 92 9.02 -14.40 -22.76
CA PRO A 92 10.25 -14.15 -22.01
C PRO A 92 10.69 -12.68 -22.01
N LYS A 93 11.70 -12.37 -21.18
CA LYS A 93 12.29 -11.03 -21.08
C LYS A 93 12.76 -10.50 -22.43
N GLY A 94 12.27 -9.31 -22.78
CA GLY A 94 12.54 -8.66 -24.07
C GLY A 94 11.54 -9.02 -25.17
N GLY A 95 10.63 -9.98 -24.94
CA GLY A 95 9.55 -10.29 -25.87
C GLY A 95 8.47 -9.19 -25.93
N LYS A 96 7.73 -9.15 -27.02
CA LYS A 96 6.68 -8.14 -27.28
C LYS A 96 5.60 -8.08 -26.20
N ASP A 97 5.23 -9.25 -25.66
CA ASP A 97 4.20 -9.38 -24.63
C ASP A 97 4.80 -9.52 -23.23
N TYR A 98 6.07 -9.13 -23.08
CA TYR A 98 6.74 -9.05 -21.80
C TYR A 98 6.23 -7.85 -21.02
N ARG A 99 5.89 -8.08 -19.76
CA ARG A 99 5.31 -7.04 -18.90
C ARG A 99 5.94 -7.11 -17.54
N THR A 100 6.24 -5.95 -16.97
CA THR A 100 6.77 -5.86 -15.61
C THR A 100 5.73 -6.14 -14.56
N SER A 101 6.14 -6.43 -13.32
CA SER A 101 5.22 -6.54 -12.18
C SER A 101 4.44 -5.25 -11.95
N ALA A 102 5.07 -4.08 -12.11
CA ALA A 102 4.39 -2.79 -12.01
C ALA A 102 3.32 -2.62 -13.10
N GLN A 103 3.68 -2.86 -14.36
CA GLN A 103 2.73 -2.83 -15.48
C GLN A 103 1.63 -3.87 -15.28
N ALA A 104 1.97 -5.10 -14.89
CA ALA A 104 1.01 -6.17 -14.65
C ALA A 104 -0.02 -5.78 -13.59
N ARG A 105 0.42 -5.15 -12.49
CA ARG A 105 -0.48 -4.64 -11.45
C ARG A 105 -1.41 -3.56 -11.99
N GLU A 106 -0.87 -2.59 -12.73
CA GLU A 106 -1.66 -1.51 -13.33
C GLU A 106 -2.70 -2.05 -14.33
N PHE A 107 -2.28 -2.97 -15.20
CA PHE A 107 -3.18 -3.63 -16.17
C PHE A 107 -4.25 -4.44 -15.45
N ALA A 108 -3.90 -5.25 -14.45
CA ALA A 108 -4.87 -6.05 -13.70
C ALA A 108 -5.88 -5.15 -12.96
N LEU A 109 -5.45 -4.05 -12.35
CA LEU A 109 -6.36 -3.10 -11.67
C LEU A 109 -7.26 -2.36 -12.65
N ARG A 110 -6.73 -1.96 -13.81
CA ARG A 110 -7.52 -1.32 -14.86
C ARG A 110 -8.55 -2.29 -15.43
N ASP A 111 -8.13 -3.52 -15.67
CA ASP A 111 -8.96 -4.52 -16.31
C ASP A 111 -10.07 -5.04 -15.39
N VAL A 112 -9.80 -5.25 -14.09
CA VAL A 112 -10.85 -5.63 -13.13
C VAL A 112 -11.92 -4.55 -13.00
N ARG A 113 -11.54 -3.27 -13.08
CA ARG A 113 -12.50 -2.15 -13.09
C ARG A 113 -13.29 -2.07 -14.39
N ARG A 114 -12.68 -2.44 -15.51
CA ARG A 114 -13.29 -2.36 -16.85
C ARG A 114 -14.23 -3.53 -17.15
N ARG A 115 -13.86 -4.74 -16.72
CA ARG A 115 -14.58 -5.99 -17.07
C ARG A 115 -15.63 -6.40 -16.05
N SER A 116 -15.58 -5.85 -14.83
CA SER A 116 -16.59 -6.19 -13.83
C SER A 116 -17.97 -5.76 -14.31
N GLN A 117 -18.90 -6.70 -14.28
CA GLN A 117 -20.32 -6.45 -14.58
C GLN A 117 -21.00 -5.58 -13.52
N HIS A 118 -20.36 -5.43 -12.35
CA HIS A 118 -20.84 -4.63 -11.24
C HIS A 118 -19.90 -3.47 -10.96
N SER A 119 -20.42 -2.38 -10.38
CA SER A 119 -19.59 -1.24 -9.98
C SER A 119 -18.51 -1.68 -8.96
N VAL A 120 -17.25 -1.46 -9.32
CA VAL A 120 -16.09 -1.73 -8.47
C VAL A 120 -15.79 -0.50 -7.62
N ALA A 121 -16.27 -0.49 -6.38
CA ALA A 121 -15.98 0.58 -5.42
C ALA A 121 -14.52 0.55 -4.97
N LYS A 122 -13.94 -0.66 -4.85
CA LYS A 122 -12.53 -0.86 -4.48
C LYS A 122 -11.91 -1.97 -5.30
N ALA A 123 -10.72 -1.74 -5.83
CA ALA A 123 -9.90 -2.76 -6.47
C ALA A 123 -8.56 -2.87 -5.75
N SER A 124 -8.06 -4.09 -5.56
CA SER A 124 -6.77 -4.32 -4.92
C SER A 124 -6.01 -5.47 -5.57
N ILE A 125 -4.68 -5.42 -5.50
CA ILE A 125 -3.82 -6.52 -5.90
C ILE A 125 -3.88 -7.60 -4.81
N LEU A 126 -4.38 -8.78 -5.16
CA LEU A 126 -4.33 -9.96 -4.29
C LEU A 126 -2.91 -10.53 -4.24
N SER A 127 -2.23 -10.54 -5.38
CA SER A 127 -0.88 -11.05 -5.48
C SER A 127 -0.18 -10.53 -6.73
N SER A 128 1.13 -10.34 -6.66
CA SER A 128 1.99 -10.07 -7.81
C SER A 128 3.34 -10.71 -7.59
N SER A 129 3.97 -11.15 -8.66
CA SER A 129 5.28 -11.78 -8.62
C SER A 129 6.05 -11.42 -9.87
N ASP A 130 7.37 -11.54 -9.79
CA ASP A 130 8.27 -11.40 -10.92
C ASP A 130 9.02 -12.68 -11.29
N SER A 131 8.66 -13.79 -10.67
CA SER A 131 9.27 -15.09 -10.93
C SER A 131 8.58 -15.84 -12.08
N THR A 132 9.38 -16.53 -12.89
CA THR A 132 8.90 -17.42 -13.95
C THR A 132 8.34 -18.69 -13.31
N GLY A 133 7.14 -19.09 -13.71
CA GLY A 133 6.57 -20.35 -13.27
C GLY A 133 5.06 -20.46 -13.46
N PHE A 134 4.54 -21.55 -12.90
CA PHE A 134 3.11 -21.84 -12.84
C PHE A 134 2.48 -21.13 -11.65
N VAL A 135 1.29 -20.61 -11.89
CA VAL A 135 0.47 -19.90 -10.93
C VAL A 135 -0.91 -20.54 -10.88
N ALA A 136 -1.41 -20.76 -9.67
CA ALA A 136 -2.75 -21.26 -9.41
C ALA A 136 -3.46 -20.30 -8.45
N VAL A 137 -4.69 -19.91 -8.78
CA VAL A 137 -5.54 -19.12 -7.89
C VAL A 137 -6.61 -20.06 -7.33
N ALA A 138 -6.61 -20.22 -6.02
CA ALA A 138 -7.59 -21.01 -5.31
C ALA A 138 -8.60 -20.10 -4.59
N ARG A 139 -9.84 -20.56 -4.55
CA ARG A 139 -10.93 -19.99 -3.73
C ARG A 139 -11.37 -21.03 -2.71
N GLY A 140 -11.69 -20.59 -1.50
CA GLY A 140 -12.31 -21.41 -0.45
C GLY A 140 -13.19 -20.56 0.45
N GLN A 141 -13.94 -21.21 1.33
CA GLN A 141 -14.80 -20.57 2.33
C GLN A 141 -14.35 -20.93 3.74
N ASP A 142 -14.41 -19.96 4.65
CA ASP A 142 -14.30 -20.24 6.08
C ASP A 142 -15.61 -20.81 6.66
N LYS A 143 -15.63 -21.08 7.96
CA LYS A 143 -16.81 -21.60 8.66
C LYS A 143 -18.01 -20.62 8.65
N SER A 144 -17.77 -19.33 8.46
CA SER A 144 -18.83 -18.31 8.34
C SER A 144 -19.40 -18.19 6.92
N GLY A 145 -18.86 -18.95 5.96
CA GLY A 145 -19.24 -18.88 4.55
C GLY A 145 -18.56 -17.74 3.79
N ARG A 146 -17.61 -17.03 4.41
CA ARG A 146 -16.87 -15.94 3.76
C ARG A 146 -15.85 -16.50 2.79
N ASP A 147 -15.80 -15.92 1.59
CA ASP A 147 -14.86 -16.32 0.54
C ASP A 147 -13.43 -15.78 0.79
N PHE A 148 -12.45 -16.65 0.57
CA PHE A 148 -11.02 -16.35 0.58
C PHE A 148 -10.37 -16.78 -0.72
N HIS A 149 -9.33 -16.04 -1.11
CA HIS A 149 -8.54 -16.32 -2.30
C HIS A 149 -7.06 -16.40 -1.94
N ARG A 150 -6.35 -17.36 -2.51
CA ARG A 150 -4.90 -17.49 -2.37
C ARG A 150 -4.27 -17.87 -3.69
N VAL A 151 -3.03 -17.43 -3.87
CA VAL A 151 -2.27 -17.60 -5.10
C VAL A 151 -1.05 -18.44 -4.79
N GLY A 152 -1.03 -19.67 -5.29
CA GLY A 152 0.12 -20.57 -5.23
C GLY A 152 1.02 -20.37 -6.45
N ARG A 153 2.33 -20.38 -6.23
CA ARG A 153 3.35 -20.28 -7.30
C ARG A 153 4.41 -21.35 -7.17
N ALA A 154 4.77 -21.96 -8.29
CA ALA A 154 5.76 -23.03 -8.32
C ALA A 154 6.36 -23.25 -9.72
N LYS A 155 7.36 -24.13 -9.79
CA LYS A 155 7.96 -24.56 -11.07
C LYS A 155 7.16 -25.66 -11.78
N SER A 156 6.12 -26.21 -11.14
CA SER A 156 5.15 -27.13 -11.76
C SER A 156 3.71 -26.75 -11.40
N GLN A 157 2.73 -27.11 -12.26
CA GLN A 157 1.32 -26.81 -12.01
C GLN A 157 0.79 -27.54 -10.76
N ALA A 158 1.14 -28.81 -10.57
CA ALA A 158 0.68 -29.59 -9.41
C ALA A 158 1.16 -28.98 -8.08
N GLU A 159 2.40 -28.50 -8.04
CA GLU A 159 2.94 -27.84 -6.85
C GLU A 159 2.30 -26.46 -6.63
N ALA A 160 2.00 -25.71 -7.69
CA ALA A 160 1.30 -24.43 -7.60
C ALA A 160 -0.11 -24.62 -7.03
N ASP A 161 -0.84 -25.63 -7.51
CA ASP A 161 -2.17 -25.98 -7.02
C ASP A 161 -2.13 -26.36 -5.52
N ARG A 162 -1.20 -27.26 -5.14
CA ARG A 162 -1.00 -27.66 -3.73
C ARG A 162 -0.73 -26.45 -2.85
N LYS A 163 0.22 -25.60 -3.24
CA LYS A 163 0.55 -24.37 -2.49
C LYS A 163 -0.64 -23.44 -2.35
N ALA A 164 -1.47 -23.30 -3.39
CA ALA A 164 -2.65 -22.44 -3.33
C ALA A 164 -3.67 -22.95 -2.30
N PHE A 165 -3.88 -24.27 -2.23
CA PHE A 165 -4.74 -24.89 -1.22
C PHE A 165 -4.14 -24.83 0.19
N ASP A 166 -2.85 -25.10 0.35
CA ASP A 166 -2.16 -24.99 1.64
C ASP A 166 -2.31 -23.57 2.23
N LEU A 167 -2.12 -22.56 1.39
CA LEU A 167 -2.33 -21.16 1.77
C LEU A 167 -3.79 -20.85 2.14
N LEU A 168 -4.79 -21.48 1.51
CA LEU A 168 -6.19 -21.34 1.92
C LEU A 168 -6.43 -21.99 3.28
N ASN A 169 -5.90 -23.19 3.50
CA ASN A 169 -6.04 -23.92 4.76
C ASN A 169 -5.45 -23.13 5.94
N GLN A 170 -4.31 -22.47 5.74
CA GLN A 170 -3.70 -21.57 6.73
C GLN A 170 -4.60 -20.40 7.16
N THR A 171 -5.60 -20.05 6.36
CA THR A 171 -6.57 -18.97 6.66
C THR A 171 -7.85 -19.46 7.30
N GLY A 172 -7.98 -20.78 7.51
CA GLY A 172 -9.23 -21.39 7.96
C GLY A 172 -10.28 -21.57 6.86
N ALA A 173 -9.94 -21.26 5.60
CA ALA A 173 -10.84 -21.38 4.44
C ALA A 173 -10.87 -22.81 3.86
N GLY A 174 -11.12 -23.80 4.72
CA GLY A 174 -11.08 -25.23 4.41
C GLY A 174 -12.27 -25.77 3.61
N ALA A 175 -13.38 -25.03 3.53
CA ALA A 175 -14.60 -25.49 2.87
C ALA A 175 -14.66 -25.08 1.39
N LYS A 176 -15.31 -25.90 0.57
CA LYS A 176 -15.61 -25.64 -0.87
C LYS A 176 -14.39 -25.15 -1.67
N GLN A 177 -13.22 -25.71 -1.37
CA GLN A 177 -11.99 -25.33 -2.04
C GLN A 177 -11.99 -25.74 -3.51
N LYS A 178 -11.56 -24.84 -4.38
CA LYS A 178 -11.31 -25.14 -5.79
C LYS A 178 -10.26 -24.22 -6.39
N ILE A 179 -9.56 -24.71 -7.42
CA ILE A 179 -8.77 -23.85 -8.30
C ILE A 179 -9.72 -23.14 -9.26
N VAL A 180 -9.70 -21.82 -9.25
CA VAL A 180 -10.53 -20.98 -10.12
C VAL A 180 -9.79 -20.50 -11.36
N TYR A 181 -8.46 -20.49 -11.32
CA TYR A 181 -7.64 -20.09 -12.47
C TYR A 181 -6.23 -20.69 -12.39
N ARG A 182 -5.67 -21.01 -13.56
CA ARG A 182 -4.29 -21.52 -13.72
C ARG A 182 -3.63 -20.81 -14.88
N TYR A 183 -2.36 -20.46 -14.74
CA TYR A 183 -1.57 -19.91 -15.84
C TYR A 183 -0.08 -20.09 -15.61
N PHE A 184 0.68 -20.00 -16.70
CA PHE A 184 2.13 -19.82 -16.66
C PHE A 184 2.47 -18.34 -16.92
N SER A 185 3.46 -17.81 -16.20
CA SER A 185 3.98 -16.45 -16.40
C SER A 185 5.50 -16.47 -16.57
N TYR A 186 5.99 -15.64 -17.48
CA TYR A 186 7.42 -15.38 -17.63
C TYR A 186 7.86 -14.22 -16.72
N GLY A 187 8.82 -14.52 -15.85
CA GLY A 187 9.41 -13.64 -14.86
C GLY A 187 10.68 -12.92 -15.34
N SER A 188 11.31 -12.17 -14.46
CA SER A 188 12.60 -11.52 -14.69
C SER A 188 13.76 -12.51 -14.86
N ASP A 189 13.58 -13.74 -14.38
CA ASP A 189 14.45 -14.91 -14.53
C ASP A 189 14.24 -15.66 -15.86
N SER A 190 13.31 -15.22 -16.72
CA SER A 190 13.16 -15.79 -18.07
C SER A 190 14.26 -15.29 -19.02
N LYS A 191 14.79 -16.20 -19.83
CA LYS A 191 15.79 -15.95 -20.87
C LYS A 191 15.16 -16.03 -22.25
#